data_AF-A0A1G5QRM0-F1
#
_entry.id   AF-A0A1G5QRM0-F1
#
_cell.length_a   1.000
_cell.length_b   1.000
_cell.length_c   1.000
_cell.angle_alpha   90.00
_cell.angle_beta   90.00
_cell.angle_gamma   90.00
#
_symmetry.space_group_name_H-M   'P 1'
#
loop_
_entity.id
_entity.type
_entity.pdbx_description
1 polymer ?
#
loop_
_entity_poly.entity_id
_entity_poly.type
_entity_poly.pdbx_seq_one_letter_code
_entity_poly.pdbx_strand_id
1 'polypeptide(L)'
;KVGDVITYHIPVEDQRVETHRITEITPTADGGTAVQTKGDANNGIDPWIATLQGTTVDKHVATIPGVGNAIRTLRQPIVMNILMYGAPSILVIGMLASIWTKNPTKTAPEGAAEPKAASSE
;
A
#
# COMPACT_ATOMS: atom_id res chain seq x y z
N LYS A 1 -15.38 -24.78 -3.83
CA LYS A 1 -15.11 -25.94 -4.72
C LYS A 1 -13.60 -26.16 -4.84
N VAL A 2 -13.16 -27.30 -5.37
CA VAL A 2 -11.73 -27.52 -5.69
C VAL A 2 -11.25 -26.39 -6.61
N GLY A 3 -10.07 -25.85 -6.30
CA GLY A 3 -9.46 -24.72 -7.00
C GLY A 3 -9.79 -23.33 -6.41
N ASP A 4 -10.81 -23.22 -5.55
CA ASP A 4 -11.10 -21.95 -4.86
C ASP A 4 -10.00 -21.64 -3.84
N VAL A 5 -9.77 -20.34 -3.62
CA VAL A 5 -8.89 -19.84 -2.56
C VAL A 5 -9.76 -19.46 -1.37
N ILE A 6 -9.39 -19.98 -0.21
CA ILE A 6 -10.08 -19.74 1.07
C ILE A 6 -9.10 -19.20 2.10
N THR A 7 -9.63 -18.42 3.04
CA THR A 7 -8.90 -17.97 4.22
C THR A 7 -9.48 -18.66 5.44
N TYR A 8 -8.64 -19.31 6.24
CA TYR A 8 -9.10 -20.11 7.38
C TYR A 8 -8.02 -20.21 8.47
N HIS A 9 -8.42 -20.64 9.66
CA HIS A 9 -7.49 -20.94 10.76
C HIS A 9 -7.03 -22.40 10.61
N ILE A 10 -5.72 -22.62 10.55
CA ILE A 10 -5.20 -23.98 10.42
C ILE A 10 -5.55 -24.82 11.65
N PRO A 11 -5.80 -26.13 11.50
CA PRO A 11 -6.20 -27.00 12.61
C PRO A 11 -5.00 -27.43 13.49
N VAL A 12 -3.83 -26.82 13.31
CA VAL A 12 -2.58 -27.19 13.96
C VAL A 12 -1.90 -25.99 14.57
N GLU A 13 -0.97 -26.26 15.49
CA GLU A 13 -0.08 -25.25 16.11
C GLU A 13 -0.83 -24.02 16.65
N ASP A 14 -0.48 -22.84 16.14
CA ASP A 14 -0.94 -21.52 16.58
C ASP A 14 -2.29 -21.11 15.99
N GLN A 15 -2.92 -22.00 15.21
CA GLN A 15 -4.18 -21.72 14.50
C GLN A 15 -4.13 -20.43 13.68
N ARG A 16 -2.95 -20.03 13.18
CA ARG A 16 -2.82 -18.81 12.39
C ARG A 16 -3.72 -18.83 11.15
N VAL A 17 -4.04 -17.64 10.69
CA VAL A 17 -4.83 -17.45 9.48
C VAL A 17 -3.95 -17.68 8.26
N GLU A 18 -4.31 -18.68 7.45
CA GLU A 18 -3.66 -18.98 6.18
C GLU A 18 -4.64 -18.84 5.01
N THR A 19 -4.11 -18.50 3.84
CA THR A 19 -4.89 -18.34 2.61
C THR A 19 -4.33 -19.23 1.53
N HIS A 20 -5.00 -20.36 1.29
CA HIS A 20 -4.54 -21.42 0.39
C HIS A 20 -5.63 -21.86 -0.58
N ARG A 21 -5.22 -22.64 -1.59
CA ARG A 21 -6.10 -23.16 -2.62
C ARG A 21 -6.56 -24.56 -2.27
N ILE A 22 -7.86 -24.81 -2.38
CA ILE A 22 -8.45 -26.13 -2.13
C ILE A 22 -7.98 -27.12 -3.20
N THR A 23 -7.35 -28.21 -2.77
CA THR A 23 -6.96 -29.34 -3.64
C THR A 23 -8.00 -30.46 -3.58
N GLU A 24 -8.62 -30.67 -2.42
CA GLU A 24 -9.60 -31.73 -2.21
C GLU A 24 -10.70 -31.27 -1.25
N ILE A 25 -11.92 -31.77 -1.45
CA ILE A 25 -13.07 -31.57 -0.56
C ILE A 25 -13.64 -32.94 -0.22
N THR A 26 -13.75 -33.23 1.07
CA THR A 26 -14.25 -34.51 1.58
C THR A 26 -15.42 -34.24 2.54
N PRO A 27 -16.60 -34.87 2.35
CA PRO A 27 -17.68 -34.78 3.31
C PRO A 27 -17.29 -35.50 4.61
N THR A 28 -17.63 -34.94 5.77
CA THR A 28 -17.40 -35.60 7.06
C THR A 28 -18.63 -36.41 7.49
N ALA A 29 -18.43 -37.40 8.36
CA ALA A 29 -19.52 -38.25 8.87
C ALA A 29 -20.61 -37.45 9.59
N ASP A 30 -20.24 -36.33 10.21
CA ASP A 30 -21.14 -35.45 10.96
C ASP A 30 -21.88 -34.43 10.08
N GLY A 31 -21.82 -34.58 8.75
CA GLY A 31 -22.44 -33.66 7.78
C GLY A 31 -21.69 -32.36 7.55
N GLY A 32 -20.45 -32.26 8.04
CA GLY A 32 -19.54 -31.15 7.78
C GLY A 32 -18.76 -31.31 6.47
N THR A 33 -17.91 -30.33 6.18
CA THR A 33 -17.02 -30.34 5.02
C THR A 33 -15.57 -30.24 5.48
N ALA A 34 -14.77 -31.23 5.11
CA ALA A 34 -13.33 -31.21 5.27
C ALA A 34 -12.67 -30.78 3.96
N VAL A 35 -11.61 -30.00 4.05
CA VAL A 35 -10.85 -29.53 2.90
C VAL A 35 -9.37 -29.79 3.10
N GLN A 36 -8.70 -30.17 2.02
CA GLN A 36 -7.26 -30.17 1.94
C GLN A 36 -6.83 -29.02 1.01
N THR A 37 -5.77 -28.35 1.39
CA THR A 37 -5.32 -27.12 0.74
C THR A 37 -3.85 -27.18 0.39
N LYS A 38 -3.43 -26.30 -0.51
CA LYS A 38 -2.04 -26.08 -0.86
C LYS A 38 -1.80 -24.59 -1.08
N GLY A 39 -0.75 -24.04 -0.47
CA GLY A 39 -0.25 -22.72 -0.79
C GLY A 39 0.31 -22.65 -2.23
N ASP A 40 0.02 -21.57 -2.95
CA ASP A 40 0.43 -21.42 -4.36
C ASP A 40 1.97 -21.43 -4.54
N ALA A 41 2.73 -21.07 -3.49
CA ALA A 41 4.20 -21.11 -3.48
C ALA A 41 4.78 -22.39 -2.84
N ASN A 42 3.94 -23.30 -2.35
CA ASN A 42 4.42 -24.50 -1.64
C ASN A 42 4.76 -25.62 -2.63
N ASN A 43 5.81 -26.38 -2.33
CA ASN A 43 6.20 -27.55 -3.13
C ASN A 43 5.23 -28.73 -2.94
N GLY A 44 4.63 -28.85 -1.75
CA GLY A 44 3.71 -29.92 -1.36
C GLY A 44 2.33 -29.41 -0.97
N ILE A 45 1.41 -30.35 -0.78
CA ILE A 45 0.09 -30.12 -0.17
C ILE A 45 0.27 -29.91 1.34
N ASP A 46 -0.62 -29.16 1.96
CA ASP A 46 -0.60 -28.97 3.41
C ASP A 46 -0.77 -30.34 4.11
N PRO A 47 0.02 -30.64 5.16
CA PRO A 47 0.02 -31.97 5.80
C PRO A 47 -1.20 -32.22 6.69
N TRP A 48 -2.16 -31.29 6.74
CA TRP A 48 -3.39 -31.37 7.54
C TRP A 48 -4.63 -31.32 6.65
N ILE A 49 -5.74 -31.80 7.23
CA ILE A 49 -7.08 -31.66 6.68
C ILE A 49 -7.85 -30.72 7.60
N ALA A 50 -8.44 -29.67 7.03
CA ALA A 50 -9.17 -28.67 7.79
C ALA A 50 -10.68 -28.93 7.72
N THR A 51 -11.31 -29.11 8.87
CA THR A 51 -12.78 -29.20 8.94
C THR A 51 -13.35 -27.81 9.05
N LEU A 52 -14.20 -27.42 8.10
CA LEU A 52 -14.87 -26.12 8.11
C LEU A 52 -15.88 -26.08 9.25
N GLN A 53 -15.70 -25.14 10.18
CA GLN A 53 -16.62 -24.92 11.29
C GLN A 53 -17.71 -23.94 10.83
N GLY A 54 -18.95 -24.40 10.80
CA GLY A 54 -20.11 -23.62 10.35
C GLY A 54 -20.44 -23.80 8.87
N THR A 55 -21.44 -23.04 8.41
CA THR A 55 -22.00 -23.18 7.05
C THR A 55 -21.38 -22.22 6.04
N THR A 56 -20.46 -21.35 6.46
CA THR A 56 -19.90 -20.26 5.65
C THR A 56 -18.40 -20.16 5.82
N VAL A 57 -17.70 -19.83 4.73
CA VAL A 57 -16.26 -19.49 4.70
C VAL A 57 -16.03 -18.27 3.82
N ASP A 58 -14.96 -17.54 4.11
CA ASP A 58 -14.49 -16.47 3.22
C ASP A 58 -13.93 -17.08 1.94
N LYS A 59 -14.47 -16.63 0.80
CA LYS A 59 -14.04 -17.04 -0.53
C LYS A 59 -13.46 -15.86 -1.29
N HIS A 60 -12.48 -16.14 -2.15
CA HIS A 60 -11.98 -15.15 -3.10
C HIS A 60 -13.10 -14.64 -4.03
N VAL A 61 -13.27 -13.32 -4.08
CA VAL A 61 -14.25 -12.64 -4.94
C VAL A 61 -13.63 -11.78 -6.05
N ALA A 62 -12.46 -11.18 -5.80
CA ALA A 62 -11.79 -10.31 -6.75
C ALA A 62 -10.27 -10.25 -6.49
N THR A 63 -9.50 -9.98 -7.55
CA THR A 63 -8.06 -9.76 -7.50
C THR A 63 -7.74 -8.37 -8.01
N ILE A 64 -6.89 -7.63 -7.29
CA ILE A 64 -6.31 -6.38 -7.79
C ILE A 64 -4.88 -6.68 -8.27
N PRO A 65 -4.65 -6.75 -9.60
CA PRO A 65 -3.35 -7.12 -10.12
C PRO A 65 -2.28 -6.08 -9.74
N GLY A 66 -1.08 -6.55 -9.42
CA GLY A 66 0.08 -5.68 -9.15
C GLY A 66 0.15 -5.05 -7.76
N VAL A 67 -0.94 -5.05 -6.97
CA VAL A 67 -0.93 -4.48 -5.60
C VAL A 67 0.10 -5.16 -4.70
N GLY A 68 0.22 -6.48 -4.78
CA GLY A 68 1.24 -7.22 -4.02
C GLY A 68 2.66 -6.77 -4.35
N ASN A 69 2.94 -6.42 -5.61
CA ASN A 69 4.24 -5.90 -6.01
C ASN A 69 4.48 -4.49 -5.45
N ALA A 70 3.46 -3.62 -5.49
CA ALA A 70 3.56 -2.29 -4.90
C ALA A 70 3.84 -2.36 -3.39
N ILE A 71 3.10 -3.21 -2.66
CA ILE A 71 3.33 -3.44 -1.23
C ILE A 71 4.73 -3.99 -0.97
N ARG A 72 5.19 -4.95 -1.78
CA ARG A 72 6.55 -5.51 -1.66
C ARG A 72 7.63 -4.45 -1.86
N THR A 73 7.49 -3.59 -2.87
CA THR A 73 8.41 -2.49 -3.13
C THR A 73 8.40 -1.47 -1.98
N LEU A 74 7.22 -1.08 -1.51
CA LEU A 74 7.09 -0.15 -0.38
C LEU A 74 7.69 -0.70 0.92
N ARG A 75 7.63 -2.03 1.13
CA ARG A 75 8.25 -2.69 2.29
C ARG A 75 9.78 -2.78 2.21
N GLN A 76 10.42 -2.40 1.11
CA GLN A 76 11.88 -2.36 1.04
C GLN A 76 12.39 -1.22 1.93
N PRO A 77 13.36 -1.47 2.84
CA PRO A 77 13.86 -0.45 3.76
C PRO A 77 14.35 0.82 3.05
N ILE A 78 15.02 0.66 1.90
CA ILE A 78 15.54 1.77 1.11
C ILE A 78 14.39 2.63 0.57
N VAL A 79 13.35 2.02 0.00
CA VAL A 79 12.18 2.74 -0.55
C VAL A 79 11.44 3.47 0.56
N MET A 80 11.21 2.80 1.69
CA MET A 80 10.54 3.42 2.84
C MET A 80 11.36 4.59 3.39
N ASN A 81 12.68 4.44 3.53
CA ASN A 81 13.56 5.50 4.01
C ASN A 81 13.59 6.70 3.06
N ILE A 82 13.64 6.46 1.74
CA ILE A 82 13.56 7.55 0.74
C ILE A 82 12.22 8.26 0.83
N LEU A 83 11.11 7.53 0.98
CA LEU A 83 9.79 8.14 1.08
C LEU A 83 9.66 8.97 2.37
N MET A 84 10.13 8.41 3.49
CA MET A 84 10.01 9.01 4.82
C MET A 84 10.94 10.20 5.02
N TYR A 85 12.16 10.17 4.47
CA TYR A 85 13.13 11.25 4.63
C TYR A 85 13.28 12.10 3.37
N GLY A 86 13.36 11.47 2.20
CA GLY A 86 13.58 12.16 0.93
C GLY A 86 12.46 13.12 0.57
N ALA A 87 11.19 12.72 0.69
CA ALA A 87 10.08 13.63 0.36
C ALA A 87 10.04 14.88 1.27
N PRO A 88 10.13 14.77 2.61
CA PRO A 88 10.28 15.95 3.47
C PRO A 88 11.55 16.75 3.20
N SER A 89 12.69 16.10 2.94
CA SER A 89 13.94 16.81 2.63
C SER A 89 13.82 17.64 1.35
N ILE A 90 13.20 17.11 0.29
CA ILE A 90 12.96 17.85 -0.96
C ILE A 90 12.07 19.07 -0.69
N LEU A 91 11.01 18.91 0.10
CA LEU A 91 10.14 20.03 0.47
C LEU A 91 10.88 21.12 1.24
N VAL A 92 11.68 20.75 2.23
CA VAL A 92 12.49 21.69 3.03
C VAL A 92 13.52 22.40 2.15
N ILE A 93 14.26 21.65 1.32
CA ILE A 93 15.25 22.22 0.40
C ILE A 93 14.59 23.17 -0.59
N GLY A 94 13.44 22.80 -1.16
CA GLY A 94 12.68 23.67 -2.06
C GLY A 94 12.19 24.95 -1.39
N MET A 95 11.75 24.86 -0.13
CA MET A 95 11.35 26.03 0.66
C MET A 95 12.53 26.95 0.95
N LEU A 96 13.69 26.41 1.36
CA LEU A 96 14.90 27.19 1.60
C LEU A 96 15.42 27.84 0.30
N ALA A 97 15.43 27.10 -0.81
CA ALA A 97 15.81 27.62 -2.11
C ALA A 97 14.90 28.78 -2.55
N SER A 98 13.59 28.71 -2.29
CA SER A 98 12.63 29.79 -2.58
C SER A 98 12.93 31.10 -1.84
N ILE A 99 13.50 31.03 -0.63
CA ILE A 99 13.91 32.22 0.12
C ILE A 99 15.08 32.92 -0.58
N TRP A 100 16.07 32.16 -1.05
CA TRP A 100 17.31 32.71 -1.61
C TRP A 100 17.26 32.98 -3.12
N THR A 101 16.29 32.41 -3.84
CA THR A 101 16.14 32.62 -5.29
C THR A 101 15.22 33.79 -5.64
N LYS A 102 14.50 34.37 -4.66
CA LYS A 102 13.77 35.63 -4.87
C LYS A 102 14.76 36.80 -4.95
N ASN A 103 15.18 37.14 -6.16
CA ASN A 103 15.89 38.40 -6.43
C ASN A 103 14.94 39.57 -6.10
N PRO A 104 15.29 40.46 -5.17
CA PRO A 104 14.58 41.72 -5.02
C PRO A 104 15.01 42.62 -6.19
N THR A 105 14.32 42.56 -7.32
CA THR A 105 14.56 43.50 -8.40
C THR A 105 13.25 44.12 -8.89
N LYS A 106 13.04 45.32 -8.33
CA LYS A 106 12.48 46.51 -8.98
C LYS A 106 10.96 46.55 -9.21
N THR A 107 10.22 46.79 -8.13
CA THR A 107 9.05 47.67 -8.22
C THR A 107 9.50 49.08 -7.86
N ALA A 108 10.18 49.76 -8.80
CA ALA A 108 10.16 51.22 -8.80
C ALA A 108 8.90 51.60 -9.58
N PRO A 109 7.91 52.28 -8.99
CA PRO A 109 6.84 52.86 -9.77
C PRO A 109 7.43 54.02 -10.57
N GLU A 110 7.62 53.77 -11.85
CA GLU A 110 7.74 54.79 -12.88
C GLU A 110 6.41 55.56 -12.92
N GLY A 111 6.45 56.87 -12.65
CA GLY A 111 5.32 57.77 -12.92
C GLY A 111 4.81 58.59 -11.74
N ALA A 112 5.50 59.68 -11.43
CA ALA A 112 4.90 60.93 -10.94
C ALA A 112 5.96 62.04 -11.16
N ALA A 113 6.18 62.43 -12.41
CA ALA A 113 5.63 63.67 -12.95
C ALA A 113 6.01 64.91 -12.09
N GLU A 114 7.07 65.59 -12.50
CA GLU A 114 7.19 67.04 -12.27
C GLU A 114 5.92 67.71 -12.83
N PRO A 115 5.38 68.69 -12.10
CA PRO A 115 5.68 70.06 -12.51
C PRO A 115 5.82 71.03 -11.33
N LYS A 116 6.67 72.05 -11.49
CA LYS A 116 6.24 73.43 -11.79
C LYS A 116 7.28 74.42 -11.28
N ALA A 117 7.91 75.11 -12.23
CA ALA A 117 8.62 76.34 -12.00
C ALA A 117 7.70 77.40 -11.35
N ALA A 118 8.15 78.04 -10.27
CA ALA A 118 7.69 79.37 -9.85
C ALA A 118 8.66 79.98 -8.80
N SER A 119 9.51 80.89 -9.27
CA SER A 119 9.83 82.22 -8.71
C SER A 119 10.43 82.39 -7.29
N SER A 120 11.26 83.46 -7.20
CA SER A 120 11.82 84.19 -6.04
C SER A 120 13.06 83.52 -5.42
N GLU A 121 14.24 84.14 -5.31
CA GLU A 121 14.62 85.56 -5.24
C GLU A 121 16.10 85.70 -5.66
#